data_AF-A0A2N9XNL4-F1
#
_entry.id   AF-A0A2N9XNL4-F1
#
_cell.length_a   1.000
_cell.length_b   1.000
_cell.length_c   1.000
_cell.angle_alpha   90.00
_cell.angle_beta   90.00
_cell.angle_gamma   90.00
#
_symmetry.space_group_name_H-M   'P 1'
#
loop_
_entity.id
_entity.type
_entity.pdbx_description
1 polymer ?
#
loop_
_entity_poly.entity_id
_entity_poly.type
_entity_poly.pdbx_seq_one_letter_code
_entity_poly.pdbx_strand_id
1 'polypeptide(L)'
;MSSCDEQLNEDWKPEFGKIFLWPAMDKFGKIAVMVNNCRGDLPKALLSNPHSISLLDPFMEHIFEGLDMYSRYSYKKHGETILDLYSGLKYREYKNRKEIEKEVFEDSKRENVISDEGLPAQKGLFVYYAVEGCTPGEDFVVGYKGKTKMGDYYRYLIPTIYASIEDFTKELRTAIAVSDTVDFTKDRLFDNDKISEYFPRLYS
;
A
#
# COMPACT_ATOMS: atom_id res chain seq x y z
N MET A 1 10.15 -23.43 -5.80
CA MET A 1 9.17 -23.89 -6.80
C MET A 1 8.51 -22.63 -7.33
N SER A 2 8.87 -22.22 -8.55
CA SER A 2 8.35 -21.01 -9.20
C SER A 2 6.84 -21.19 -9.38
N SER A 3 6.03 -20.37 -8.71
CA SER A 3 4.59 -20.35 -8.93
C SER A 3 4.31 -20.06 -10.39
N CYS A 4 3.36 -20.77 -10.98
CA CYS A 4 2.77 -20.42 -12.26
C CYS A 4 2.51 -18.92 -12.31
N ASP A 5 3.01 -18.25 -13.34
CA ASP A 5 2.86 -16.81 -13.58
C ASP A 5 1.40 -16.39 -13.37
N GLU A 6 1.11 -15.78 -12.23
CA GLU A 6 -0.23 -15.35 -11.88
C GLU A 6 -0.54 -14.08 -12.67
N GLN A 7 -1.07 -14.24 -13.88
CA GLN A 7 -1.34 -13.12 -14.78
C GLN A 7 -2.47 -12.24 -14.23
N LEU A 8 -2.12 -11.02 -13.82
CA LEU A 8 -3.07 -9.93 -13.65
C LEU A 8 -3.72 -9.62 -15.01
N ASN A 9 -5.04 -9.66 -15.04
CA ASN A 9 -5.86 -9.35 -16.21
C ASN A 9 -7.20 -8.74 -15.76
N GLU A 10 -8.02 -8.28 -16.70
CA GLU A 10 -9.31 -7.62 -16.41
C GLU A 10 -10.32 -8.48 -15.63
N ASP A 11 -10.20 -9.81 -15.71
CA ASP A 11 -11.06 -10.75 -14.99
C ASP A 11 -10.49 -11.14 -13.62
N TRP A 12 -9.32 -10.63 -13.25
CA TRP A 12 -8.69 -10.89 -11.96
C TRP A 12 -9.60 -10.42 -10.82
N LYS A 13 -9.65 -11.23 -9.76
CA LYS A 13 -10.39 -10.92 -8.54
C LYS A 13 -9.57 -11.28 -7.31
N PRO A 14 -9.79 -10.59 -6.18
CA PRO A 14 -9.12 -10.94 -4.92
C PRO A 14 -9.54 -12.33 -4.45
N GLU A 15 -8.57 -13.18 -4.13
CA GLU A 15 -8.79 -14.52 -3.59
C GLU A 15 -7.83 -14.80 -2.44
N PHE A 16 -8.18 -15.78 -1.60
CA PHE A 16 -7.35 -16.16 -0.47
C PHE A 16 -5.97 -16.63 -0.92
N GLY A 17 -4.92 -16.08 -0.30
CA GLY A 17 -3.52 -16.40 -0.61
C GLY A 17 -2.89 -15.55 -1.72
N LYS A 18 -3.62 -14.60 -2.31
CA LYS A 18 -3.12 -13.73 -3.39
C LYS A 18 -2.91 -12.31 -2.87
N ILE A 19 -1.68 -12.02 -2.44
CA ILE A 19 -1.28 -10.71 -1.93
C ILE A 19 -0.53 -9.94 -3.02
N PHE A 20 -1.05 -8.77 -3.37
CA PHE A 20 -0.43 -7.80 -4.27
C PHE A 20 -0.25 -6.47 -3.55
N LEU A 21 0.92 -5.87 -3.76
CA LEU A 21 1.21 -4.50 -3.40
C LEU A 21 1.21 -3.67 -4.68
N TRP A 22 0.53 -2.53 -4.68
CA TRP A 22 0.49 -1.64 -5.83
C TRP A 22 0.70 -0.17 -5.43
N PRO A 23 1.49 0.60 -6.18
CA PRO A 23 1.74 1.99 -5.85
C PRO A 23 0.65 2.91 -6.38
N ALA A 24 0.30 3.92 -5.59
CA ALA A 24 -0.73 4.90 -5.90
C ALA A 24 -0.24 6.32 -5.67
N MET A 25 -0.72 7.28 -6.46
CA MET A 25 -0.40 8.71 -6.32
C MET A 25 -1.67 9.53 -6.11
N ASP A 26 -1.67 10.40 -5.09
CA ASP A 26 -2.75 11.35 -4.85
C ASP A 26 -2.65 12.58 -5.77
N LYS A 27 -3.67 13.45 -5.73
CA LYS A 27 -3.74 14.65 -6.57
C LYS A 27 -2.64 15.69 -6.30
N PHE A 28 -1.89 15.53 -5.21
CA PHE A 28 -0.78 16.39 -4.83
C PHE A 28 0.58 15.73 -5.09
N GLY A 29 0.61 14.59 -5.77
CA GLY A 29 1.82 13.87 -6.11
C GLY A 29 2.41 13.05 -4.96
N LYS A 30 1.70 12.86 -3.84
CA LYS A 30 2.18 12.01 -2.74
C LYS A 30 1.94 10.55 -3.09
N ILE A 31 2.87 9.68 -2.68
CA ILE A 31 2.83 8.26 -3.03
C ILE A 31 2.40 7.40 -1.85
N ALA A 32 1.57 6.40 -2.14
CA ALA A 32 1.15 5.35 -1.22
C ALA A 32 1.49 3.97 -1.80
N VAL A 33 1.64 2.99 -0.91
CA VAL A 33 1.59 1.57 -1.24
C VAL A 33 0.28 1.02 -0.72
N MET A 34 -0.42 0.31 -1.60
CA MET A 34 -1.74 -0.25 -1.35
C MET A 34 -1.58 -1.78 -1.31
N VAL A 35 -1.85 -2.37 -0.14
CA VAL A 35 -1.76 -3.81 0.08
C VAL A 35 -3.16 -4.40 -0.03
N ASN A 36 -3.40 -5.22 -1.04
CA ASN A 36 -4.72 -5.79 -1.28
C ASN A 36 -5.15 -6.79 -0.20
N ASN A 37 -4.21 -7.28 0.61
CA ASN A 37 -4.45 -8.16 1.74
C ASN A 37 -5.46 -9.30 1.44
N CYS A 38 -5.30 -9.97 0.29
CA CYS A 38 -6.17 -11.03 -0.25
C CYS A 38 -7.62 -10.64 -0.61
N ARG A 39 -8.08 -9.42 -0.33
CA ARG A 39 -9.49 -9.02 -0.40
C ARG A 39 -9.76 -7.74 -1.17
N GLY A 40 -8.78 -6.87 -1.29
CA GLY A 40 -8.87 -5.59 -1.97
C GLY A 40 -8.76 -5.71 -3.48
N ASP A 41 -9.61 -4.97 -4.19
CA ASP A 41 -9.59 -4.85 -5.64
C ASP A 41 -8.37 -4.06 -6.09
N LEU A 42 -7.85 -4.43 -7.26
CA LEU A 42 -6.82 -3.66 -7.96
C LEU A 42 -7.49 -2.71 -8.97
N PRO A 43 -6.91 -1.52 -9.20
CA PRO A 43 -7.37 -0.62 -10.26
C PRO A 43 -7.43 -1.31 -11.62
N LYS A 44 -8.52 -1.11 -12.38
CA LYS A 44 -8.64 -1.60 -13.76
C LYS A 44 -7.49 -1.15 -14.66
N ALA A 45 -6.92 0.02 -14.42
CA ALA A 45 -5.76 0.51 -15.15
C ALA A 45 -4.53 -0.41 -15.01
N LEU A 46 -4.33 -1.02 -13.84
CA LEU A 46 -3.32 -2.07 -13.65
C LEU A 46 -3.78 -3.37 -14.31
N LEU A 47 -5.01 -3.80 -14.08
CA LEU A 47 -5.50 -5.08 -14.61
C LEU A 47 -5.56 -5.14 -16.15
N SER A 48 -5.76 -4.01 -16.82
CA SER A 48 -5.83 -3.92 -18.28
C SER A 48 -4.45 -3.79 -18.94
N ASN A 49 -3.39 -3.62 -18.15
CA ASN A 49 -2.03 -3.51 -18.66
C ASN A 49 -1.35 -4.90 -18.63
N PRO A 50 -1.01 -5.48 -19.79
CA PRO A 50 -0.41 -6.82 -19.87
C PRO A 50 0.98 -6.92 -19.24
N HIS A 51 1.61 -5.78 -18.94
CA HIS A 51 2.93 -5.68 -18.33
C HIS A 51 2.88 -5.35 -16.83
N SER A 52 1.71 -5.31 -16.20
CA SER A 52 1.59 -4.86 -14.80
C SER A 52 2.48 -5.61 -13.82
N ILE A 53 2.59 -6.93 -13.91
CA ILE A 53 3.49 -7.70 -13.02
C ILE A 53 4.94 -7.24 -13.19
N SER A 54 5.40 -7.16 -14.45
CA SER A 54 6.76 -6.69 -14.75
C SER A 54 7.01 -5.22 -14.38
N LEU A 55 5.96 -4.44 -14.09
CA LEU A 55 6.07 -3.08 -13.56
C LEU A 55 6.03 -3.04 -12.03
N LEU A 56 5.21 -3.89 -11.41
CA LEU A 56 5.06 -3.95 -9.95
C LEU A 56 6.28 -4.55 -9.26
N ASP A 57 6.84 -5.64 -9.78
CA ASP A 57 7.96 -6.33 -9.13
C ASP A 57 9.17 -5.41 -8.95
N PRO A 58 9.67 -4.71 -9.99
CA PRO A 58 10.81 -3.80 -9.81
C PRO A 58 10.48 -2.60 -8.92
N PHE A 59 9.22 -2.14 -8.90
CA PHE A 59 8.81 -1.08 -7.99
C PHE A 59 8.88 -1.55 -6.53
N MET A 60 8.39 -2.76 -6.25
CA MET A 60 8.44 -3.34 -4.90
C MET A 60 9.89 -3.60 -4.47
N GLU A 61 10.70 -4.21 -5.33
CA GLU A 61 12.13 -4.39 -5.06
C GLU A 61 12.80 -3.05 -4.76
N HIS A 62 12.51 -1.99 -5.52
CA HIS A 62 13.09 -0.67 -5.28
C HIS A 62 12.72 -0.08 -3.90
N ILE A 63 11.44 -0.08 -3.51
CA ILE A 63 11.00 0.54 -2.24
C ILE A 63 11.44 -0.26 -1.02
N PHE A 64 11.60 -1.58 -1.15
CA PHE A 64 12.07 -2.46 -0.09
C PHE A 64 13.60 -2.67 -0.10
N GLU A 65 14.32 -1.96 -0.97
CA GLU A 65 15.78 -2.09 -1.14
C GLU A 65 16.25 -3.51 -1.45
N GLY A 66 15.47 -4.22 -2.27
CA GLY A 66 15.85 -5.48 -2.90
C GLY A 66 17.05 -5.32 -3.84
N LEU A 67 17.63 -6.45 -4.22
CA LEU A 67 18.76 -6.50 -5.15
C LEU A 67 18.26 -6.42 -6.60
N ASP A 68 17.94 -5.22 -7.07
CA ASP A 68 17.46 -4.97 -8.43
C ASP A 68 18.39 -4.06 -9.25
N MET A 69 18.03 -3.83 -10.52
CA MET A 69 18.76 -2.92 -11.41
C MET A 69 18.69 -1.44 -11.00
N TYR A 70 17.78 -1.09 -10.09
CA TYR A 70 17.56 0.25 -9.56
C TYR A 70 18.19 0.47 -8.18
N SER A 71 18.86 -0.54 -7.60
CA SER A 71 19.54 -0.48 -6.29
C SER A 71 20.52 0.69 -6.15
N ARG A 72 21.08 1.19 -7.26
CA ARG A 72 21.94 2.39 -7.29
C ARG A 72 21.20 3.72 -7.12
N TYR A 73 19.88 3.72 -7.27
CA TYR A 73 19.00 4.88 -7.20
C TYR A 73 18.16 4.92 -5.91
N SER A 74 18.62 4.26 -4.84
CA SER A 74 17.92 4.34 -3.56
C SER A 74 17.91 5.77 -3.01
N TYR A 75 16.76 6.19 -2.51
CA TYR A 75 16.61 7.37 -1.68
C TYR A 75 16.18 6.96 -0.27
N LYS A 76 16.57 7.75 0.73
CA LYS A 76 16.14 7.56 2.10
C LYS A 76 15.57 8.87 2.63
N LYS A 77 14.29 8.83 3.01
CA LYS A 77 13.68 9.86 3.83
C LYS A 77 14.15 9.64 5.27
N HIS A 78 14.34 10.73 6.00
CA HIS A 78 14.66 10.71 7.43
C HIS A 78 13.43 11.18 8.21
N GLY A 79 12.28 10.57 7.91
CA GLY A 79 11.00 10.88 8.53
C GLY A 79 10.70 9.95 9.71
N GLU A 80 9.43 9.96 10.10
CA GLU A 80 8.86 9.10 11.13
C GLU A 80 7.62 8.39 10.58
N THR A 81 7.35 7.19 11.10
CA THR A 81 6.12 6.45 10.85
C THR A 81 5.11 6.74 11.96
N ILE A 82 3.91 7.13 11.57
CA ILE A 82 2.78 7.32 12.50
C ILE A 82 1.70 6.29 12.17
N LEU A 83 1.27 5.55 13.19
CA LEU A 83 0.09 4.68 13.10
C LEU A 83 -1.18 5.53 13.01
N ASP A 84 -2.02 5.31 11.99
CA ASP A 84 -3.31 6.01 11.85
C ASP A 84 -4.47 5.09 12.24
N LEU A 85 -4.90 4.23 11.32
CA LEU A 85 -5.92 3.21 11.52
C LEU A 85 -5.28 1.82 11.60
N TYR A 86 -5.94 0.83 12.16
CA TYR A 86 -5.39 -0.53 12.20
C TYR A 86 -6.45 -1.62 12.22
N SER A 87 -6.06 -2.81 11.77
CA SER A 87 -6.89 -4.02 11.81
C SER A 87 -7.13 -4.44 13.26
N GLY A 88 -8.41 -4.55 13.62
CA GLY A 88 -8.84 -5.09 14.90
C GLY A 88 -8.50 -6.57 15.04
N LEU A 89 -8.48 -7.31 13.93
CA LEU A 89 -8.10 -8.72 13.90
C LEU A 89 -6.60 -8.91 14.14
N LYS A 90 -5.73 -8.22 13.39
CA LYS A 90 -4.25 -8.31 13.51
C LYS A 90 -3.77 -7.98 14.92
N TYR A 91 -4.34 -6.95 15.53
CA TYR A 91 -3.90 -6.42 16.81
C TYR A 91 -4.81 -6.79 17.99
N ARG A 92 -5.67 -7.81 17.86
CA ARG A 92 -6.67 -8.18 18.88
C ARG A 92 -6.06 -8.55 20.25
N GLU A 93 -4.82 -9.03 20.27
CA GLU A 93 -4.12 -9.46 21.49
C GLU A 93 -3.45 -8.28 22.23
N TYR A 94 -3.38 -7.10 21.61
CA TYR A 94 -2.78 -5.90 22.21
C TYR A 94 -3.76 -5.25 23.16
N LYS A 95 -3.28 -4.82 24.33
CA LYS A 95 -4.17 -4.29 25.37
C LYS A 95 -4.69 -2.90 25.03
N ASN A 96 -3.89 -2.12 24.32
CA ASN A 96 -4.20 -0.74 23.99
C ASN A 96 -3.36 -0.25 22.80
N ARG A 97 -3.80 0.86 22.21
CA ARG A 97 -3.15 1.50 21.06
C ARG A 97 -1.69 1.86 21.29
N LYS A 98 -1.28 2.24 22.50
CA LYS A 98 0.12 2.64 22.77
C LYS A 98 1.10 1.47 22.62
N GLU A 99 0.67 0.26 22.94
CA GLU A 99 1.51 -0.94 22.72
C GLU A 99 1.73 -1.18 21.22
N ILE A 100 0.70 -0.99 20.41
CA ILE A 100 0.77 -1.11 18.94
C ILE A 100 1.65 0.00 18.36
N GLU A 101 1.45 1.26 18.78
CA GLU A 101 2.27 2.39 18.35
C GLU A 101 3.75 2.18 18.68
N LYS A 102 4.05 1.59 19.84
CA LYS A 102 5.42 1.25 20.22
C LYS A 102 6.03 0.19 19.30
N GLU A 103 5.30 -0.88 19.00
CA GLU A 103 5.76 -1.91 18.07
C GLU A 103 5.99 -1.35 16.66
N VAL A 104 5.02 -0.59 16.13
CA VAL A 104 5.15 0.07 14.82
C VAL A 104 6.37 0.98 14.77
N PHE A 105 6.63 1.72 15.86
CA PHE A 105 7.82 2.55 15.96
C PHE A 105 9.12 1.73 15.97
N GLU A 106 9.19 0.66 16.75
CA GLU A 106 10.36 -0.23 16.80
C GLU A 106 10.62 -0.88 15.44
N ASP A 107 9.57 -1.32 14.74
CA ASP A 107 9.65 -1.94 13.43
C ASP A 107 10.04 -0.95 12.33
N SER A 108 9.55 0.29 12.41
CA SER A 108 9.90 1.35 11.47
C SER A 108 11.39 1.69 11.43
N LYS A 109 12.11 1.40 12.52
CA LYS A 109 13.53 1.70 12.72
C LYS A 109 14.47 0.58 12.27
N ARG A 110 13.96 -0.55 11.80
CA ARG A 110 14.81 -1.64 11.33
C ARG A 110 15.60 -1.16 10.10
N GLU A 111 16.93 -1.18 10.21
CA GLU A 111 17.82 -0.64 9.17
C GLU A 111 18.25 -1.67 8.12
N ASN A 112 18.23 -2.97 8.47
CA ASN A 112 18.73 -4.02 7.58
C ASN A 112 17.68 -4.57 6.62
N VAL A 113 16.40 -4.33 6.91
CA VAL A 113 15.25 -4.74 6.09
C VAL A 113 14.18 -3.69 6.29
N ILE A 114 13.68 -3.12 5.19
CA ILE A 114 12.52 -2.22 5.23
C ILE A 114 11.28 -3.12 5.35
N SER A 115 10.54 -2.99 6.45
CA SER A 115 9.19 -3.53 6.55
C SER A 115 8.16 -2.51 6.08
N ASP A 116 6.89 -2.92 6.01
CA ASP A 116 5.77 -2.01 5.75
C ASP A 116 5.75 -0.85 6.75
N GLU A 117 6.04 -1.12 8.03
CA GLU A 117 6.21 -0.10 9.08
C GLU A 117 7.39 0.85 8.83
N GLY A 118 8.41 0.41 8.08
CA GLY A 118 9.56 1.22 7.69
C GLY A 118 9.32 2.11 6.46
N LEU A 119 8.39 1.74 5.56
CA LEU A 119 8.12 2.51 4.34
C LEU A 119 7.80 3.99 4.59
N PRO A 120 6.99 4.37 5.60
CA PRO A 120 6.70 5.79 5.83
C PRO A 120 7.92 6.57 6.32
N ALA A 121 8.65 6.07 7.32
CA ALA A 121 9.83 6.77 7.85
C ALA A 121 10.97 6.85 6.83
N GLN A 122 11.25 5.75 6.12
CA GLN A 122 12.44 5.58 5.30
C GLN A 122 12.23 5.90 3.83
N LYS A 123 11.00 5.77 3.31
CA LYS A 123 10.66 6.07 1.91
C LYS A 123 9.61 7.16 1.78
N GLY A 124 8.97 7.60 2.87
CA GLY A 124 7.97 8.66 2.82
C GLY A 124 6.64 8.24 2.19
N LEU A 125 6.35 6.95 2.19
CA LEU A 125 5.16 6.38 1.57
C LEU A 125 4.04 6.25 2.59
N PHE A 126 2.81 6.57 2.18
CA PHE A 126 1.63 6.12 2.92
C PHE A 126 1.47 4.61 2.74
N VAL A 127 0.90 3.93 3.73
CA VAL A 127 0.58 2.50 3.63
C VAL A 127 -0.91 2.32 3.87
N TYR A 128 -1.59 1.72 2.90
CA TYR A 128 -3.00 1.33 3.00
C TYR A 128 -3.12 -0.17 2.92
N TYR A 129 -3.95 -0.74 3.79
CA TYR A 129 -4.25 -2.15 3.79
C TYR A 129 -5.73 -2.34 3.50
N ALA A 130 -6.07 -3.33 2.68
CA ALA A 130 -7.44 -3.80 2.58
C ALA A 130 -7.85 -4.50 3.88
N VAL A 131 -9.09 -4.27 4.33
CA VAL A 131 -9.70 -5.00 5.45
C VAL A 131 -9.75 -6.49 5.11
N GLU A 132 -9.12 -7.32 5.93
CA GLU A 132 -9.14 -8.78 5.76
C GLU A 132 -10.30 -9.44 6.51
N GLY A 133 -10.33 -10.77 6.49
CA GLY A 133 -11.38 -11.56 7.13
C GLY A 133 -11.92 -12.66 6.22
N CYS A 134 -12.45 -13.71 6.83
CA CYS A 134 -13.22 -14.75 6.17
C CYS A 134 -14.71 -14.44 6.18
N THR A 135 -15.19 -13.68 7.17
CA THR A 135 -16.60 -13.31 7.32
C THR A 135 -16.80 -11.84 7.72
N PRO A 136 -17.97 -11.23 7.39
CA PRO A 136 -18.25 -9.85 7.77
C PRO A 136 -18.12 -9.59 9.28
N GLY A 137 -17.32 -8.60 9.65
CA GLY A 137 -17.10 -8.18 11.05
C GLY A 137 -16.02 -8.97 11.79
N GLU A 138 -15.40 -9.97 11.17
CA GLU A 138 -14.24 -10.67 11.75
C GLU A 138 -13.02 -9.75 11.86
N ASP A 139 -12.76 -8.97 10.81
CA ASP A 139 -11.90 -7.80 10.90
C ASP A 139 -12.74 -6.51 10.81
N PHE A 140 -12.19 -5.45 11.40
CA PHE A 140 -12.75 -4.12 11.43
C PHE A 140 -11.63 -3.11 11.66
N VAL A 141 -11.86 -1.88 11.21
CA VAL A 141 -10.84 -0.84 11.24
C VAL A 141 -10.96 -0.01 12.51
N VAL A 142 -10.02 -0.20 13.44
CA VAL A 142 -9.98 0.54 14.69
C VAL A 142 -9.54 1.99 14.45
N GLY A 143 -10.25 2.93 15.07
CA GLY A 143 -10.01 4.37 14.92
C GLY A 143 -10.83 5.03 13.80
N TYR A 144 -11.59 4.24 13.04
CA TYR A 144 -12.56 4.73 12.07
C TYR A 144 -13.97 4.70 12.68
N LYS A 145 -14.73 5.80 12.54
CA LYS A 145 -16.09 5.92 13.12
C LYS A 145 -17.20 5.42 12.17
N GLY A 146 -16.90 5.29 10.88
CA GLY A 146 -17.85 4.82 9.88
C GLY A 146 -17.90 3.29 9.82
N LYS A 147 -18.75 2.79 8.92
CA LYS A 147 -18.77 1.36 8.57
C LYS A 147 -17.63 1.07 7.60
N THR A 148 -17.07 -0.11 7.70
CA THR A 148 -16.13 -0.69 6.75
C THR A 148 -16.67 -2.03 6.28
N LYS A 149 -16.30 -2.45 5.08
CA LYS A 149 -16.52 -3.81 4.58
C LYS A 149 -15.19 -4.46 4.21
N MET A 150 -15.22 -5.78 4.04
CA MET A 150 -14.08 -6.55 3.57
C MET A 150 -13.59 -5.99 2.22
N GLY A 151 -12.28 -5.88 2.05
CA GLY A 151 -11.66 -5.30 0.86
C GLY A 151 -11.48 -3.78 0.90
N ASP A 152 -12.22 -3.03 1.74
CA ASP A 152 -12.02 -1.58 1.84
C ASP A 152 -10.57 -1.28 2.26
N TYR A 153 -9.92 -0.31 1.61
CA TYR A 153 -8.55 0.06 1.93
C TYR A 153 -8.53 1.14 3.01
N TYR A 154 -7.96 0.85 4.17
CA TYR A 154 -7.77 1.83 5.25
C TYR A 154 -6.33 2.31 5.32
N ARG A 155 -6.14 3.58 5.69
CA ARG A 155 -4.82 4.20 5.87
C ARG A 155 -4.18 3.69 7.15
N TYR A 156 -3.33 2.67 7.03
CA TYR A 156 -2.64 2.05 8.15
C TYR A 156 -1.57 3.00 8.71
N LEU A 157 -0.65 3.46 7.85
CA LEU A 157 0.50 4.25 8.27
C LEU A 157 0.63 5.53 7.45
N ILE A 158 1.08 6.59 8.12
CA ILE A 158 1.38 7.88 7.49
C ILE A 158 2.85 8.28 7.72
N PRO A 159 3.49 8.88 6.71
CA PRO A 159 4.83 9.45 6.83
C PRO A 159 4.77 10.91 7.33
N THR A 160 5.84 11.38 7.96
CA THR A 160 6.03 12.82 8.26
C THR A 160 6.74 13.59 7.14
N ILE A 161 7.47 12.89 6.28
CA ILE A 161 8.12 13.43 5.08
C ILE A 161 7.62 12.65 3.87
N TYR A 162 6.97 13.32 2.92
CA TYR A 162 6.31 12.65 1.80
C TYR A 162 7.28 12.30 0.68
N ALA A 163 7.13 11.09 0.14
CA ALA A 163 7.63 10.76 -1.19
C ALA A 163 6.79 11.46 -2.25
N SER A 164 7.42 11.75 -3.37
CA SER A 164 6.79 12.26 -4.57
C SER A 164 7.22 11.45 -5.78
N ILE A 165 6.59 11.73 -6.91
CA ILE A 165 6.97 11.13 -8.20
C ILE A 165 8.47 11.33 -8.54
N GLU A 166 9.08 12.42 -8.06
CA GLU A 166 10.48 12.73 -8.34
C GLU A 166 11.48 11.87 -7.55
N ASP A 167 11.01 11.14 -6.54
CA ASP A 167 11.84 10.16 -5.84
C ASP A 167 12.02 8.86 -6.63
N PHE A 168 11.31 8.69 -7.75
CA PHE A 168 11.35 7.48 -8.59
C PHE A 168 11.93 7.76 -9.97
N THR A 169 12.69 6.79 -10.51
CA THR A 169 13.15 6.82 -11.90
C THR A 169 11.97 6.73 -12.86
N LYS A 170 12.12 7.26 -14.08
CA LYS A 170 11.00 7.37 -15.05
C LYS A 170 10.38 6.02 -15.37
N GLU A 171 11.18 4.98 -15.41
CA GLU A 171 10.77 3.61 -15.69
C GLU A 171 9.81 3.09 -14.60
N LEU A 172 10.13 3.35 -13.32
CA LEU A 172 9.31 2.93 -12.18
C LEU A 172 8.00 3.71 -12.07
N ARG A 173 7.97 4.97 -12.53
CA ARG A 173 6.77 5.82 -12.46
C ARG A 173 5.57 5.17 -13.15
N THR A 174 5.79 4.44 -14.24
CA THR A 174 4.73 3.81 -15.05
C THR A 174 3.93 2.74 -14.30
N ALA A 175 4.42 2.23 -13.18
CA ALA A 175 3.69 1.29 -12.31
C ALA A 175 2.63 2.00 -11.43
N ILE A 176 2.71 3.32 -11.28
CA ILE A 176 1.94 4.08 -10.28
C ILE A 176 0.54 4.40 -10.81
N ALA A 177 -0.48 3.98 -10.07
CA ALA A 177 -1.87 4.33 -10.34
C ALA A 177 -2.19 5.75 -9.81
N VAL A 178 -2.78 6.60 -10.63
CA VAL A 178 -2.91 8.04 -10.35
C VAL A 178 -4.35 8.45 -10.08
N SER A 179 -4.55 9.28 -9.07
CA SER A 179 -5.82 9.93 -8.75
C SER A 179 -5.79 11.44 -8.96
N ASP A 180 -6.88 12.01 -9.46
CA ASP A 180 -7.10 13.47 -9.51
C ASP A 180 -7.92 14.00 -8.33
N THR A 181 -8.52 13.11 -7.54
CA THR A 181 -9.49 13.50 -6.51
C THR A 181 -9.01 13.19 -5.10
N VAL A 182 -8.28 12.08 -4.93
CA VAL A 182 -7.79 11.59 -3.65
C VAL A 182 -6.76 12.55 -3.05
N ASP A 183 -6.80 12.71 -1.73
CA ASP A 183 -5.83 13.38 -0.89
C ASP A 183 -5.42 12.44 0.24
N PHE A 184 -4.22 11.84 0.15
CA PHE A 184 -3.77 10.86 1.15
C PHE A 184 -3.59 11.43 2.55
N THR A 185 -3.62 12.76 2.74
CA THR A 185 -3.59 13.39 4.07
C THR A 185 -4.96 13.48 4.71
N LYS A 186 -6.04 13.36 3.94
CA LYS A 186 -7.43 13.45 4.40
C LYS A 186 -8.21 12.16 4.26
N ASP A 187 -8.06 11.48 3.13
CA ASP A 187 -8.82 10.28 2.79
C ASP A 187 -8.20 9.08 3.51
N ARG A 188 -8.93 8.55 4.50
CA ARG A 188 -8.45 7.48 5.39
C ARG A 188 -8.99 6.11 5.04
N LEU A 189 -9.99 6.05 4.16
CA LEU A 189 -10.67 4.83 3.74
C LEU A 189 -11.08 4.95 2.27
N PHE A 190 -10.87 3.90 1.49
CA PHE A 190 -11.39 3.76 0.14
C PHE A 190 -12.34 2.58 0.05
N ASP A 191 -13.52 2.82 -0.52
CA ASP A 191 -14.50 1.79 -0.85
C ASP A 191 -13.92 0.85 -1.92
N ASN A 192 -13.89 -0.45 -1.61
CA ASN A 192 -13.34 -1.47 -2.50
C ASN A 192 -13.93 -1.42 -3.92
N ASP A 193 -15.24 -1.19 -4.03
CA ASP A 193 -15.95 -1.25 -5.31
C ASP A 193 -15.62 -0.04 -6.21
N LYS A 194 -14.93 0.97 -5.66
CA LYS A 194 -14.62 2.25 -6.31
C LYS A 194 -13.14 2.45 -6.56
N ILE A 195 -12.29 1.45 -6.31
CA ILE A 195 -10.83 1.58 -6.50
C ILE A 195 -10.47 2.06 -7.90
N SER A 196 -11.18 1.59 -8.93
CA SER A 196 -10.97 2.05 -10.31
C SER A 196 -11.51 3.45 -10.60
N GLU A 197 -12.46 3.96 -9.81
CA GLU A 197 -12.91 5.36 -9.89
C GLU A 197 -11.89 6.29 -9.23
N TYR A 198 -11.30 5.86 -8.10
CA TYR A 198 -10.29 6.63 -7.39
C TYR A 198 -8.97 6.70 -8.17
N PHE A 199 -8.55 5.60 -8.79
CA PHE A 199 -7.28 5.50 -9.51
C PHE A 199 -7.51 5.01 -10.96
N PRO A 200 -8.05 5.87 -11.84
CA PRO A 200 -8.53 5.46 -13.16
C PRO A 200 -7.43 5.18 -14.20
N ARG A 201 -6.16 5.51 -13.91
CA ARG A 201 -5.07 5.42 -14.89
C ARG A 201 -3.72 5.15 -14.24
N LEU A 202 -2.76 4.70 -15.03
CA LEU A 202 -1.34 4.68 -14.68
C LEU A 202 -0.68 6.02 -15.01
N TYR A 203 0.42 6.33 -14.35
CA TYR A 203 1.23 7.51 -14.63
C TYR A 203 1.89 7.40 -16.01
N SER A 204 1.85 8.49 -16.78
CA SER A 204 2.39 8.60 -18.14
C SER A 204 3.42 9.72 -18.26
#